data_AF-D7MT75-F1
#
_entry.id   AF-D7MT75-F1
#
_cell.length_a   1.000
_cell.length_b   1.000
_cell.length_c   1.000
_cell.angle_alpha   90.00
_cell.angle_beta   90.00
_cell.angle_gamma   90.00
#
_symmetry.space_group_name_H-M   'P 1'
#
loop_
_entity.id
_entity.type
_entity.pdbx_description
1 polymer ?
#
loop_
_entity_poly.entity_id
_entity_poly.type
_entity_poly.pdbx_seq_one_letter_code
_entity_poly.pdbx_strand_id
1 'polypeptide(L)'
;MGRRKVEIKRIENKSSRQVTFSKRRKGLIEKARQLSVLCESSIAVLVVSGSGKLYNSASGDNMSKIIDRYEIQRADELKALDLAEKIRNYLPHKELLEIVQSKLEEPNVDTVSVDSLISMEEQLETALSVIRAKKTELMMEEVKSLQETEMLLREENQILASHSQVTKTSLIYDSRS
;
A
#
# COMPACT_ATOMS: atom_id res chain seq x y z
N MET A 1 43.11 26.48 14.55
CA MET A 1 42.54 27.19 13.38
C MET A 1 41.02 27.05 13.42
N GLY A 2 40.28 28.17 13.42
CA GLY A 2 38.81 28.18 13.56
C GLY A 2 38.04 27.72 12.32
N ARG A 3 36.74 27.47 12.48
CA ARG A 3 35.82 27.05 11.41
C ARG A 3 35.57 28.22 10.44
N ARG A 4 36.04 28.10 9.20
CA ARG A 4 35.74 29.07 8.13
C ARG A 4 34.42 28.72 7.44
N LYS A 5 33.66 29.73 7.03
CA LYS A 5 32.48 29.56 6.16
C LYS A 5 32.95 29.05 4.79
N VAL A 6 32.25 28.06 4.25
CA VAL A 6 32.54 27.45 2.94
C VAL A 6 31.26 27.49 2.11
N GLU A 7 31.38 27.84 0.83
CA GLU A 7 30.26 27.82 -0.12
C GLU A 7 29.77 26.39 -0.36
N ILE A 8 28.46 26.23 -0.60
CA ILE A 8 27.86 24.94 -0.95
C ILE A 8 28.02 24.71 -2.47
N LYS A 9 29.24 24.34 -2.85
CA LYS A 9 29.62 23.89 -4.19
C LYS A 9 30.64 22.75 -4.10
N ARG A 10 30.92 22.07 -5.22
CA ARG A 10 31.94 21.03 -5.27
C ARG A 10 33.30 21.59 -4.85
N ILE A 11 33.96 20.94 -3.89
CA ILE A 11 35.31 21.32 -3.45
C ILE A 11 36.29 20.80 -4.50
N GLU A 12 37.00 21.67 -5.21
CA GLU A 12 37.88 21.26 -6.31
C GLU A 12 39.15 20.55 -5.85
N ASN A 13 39.78 21.04 -4.78
CA ASN A 13 40.97 20.41 -4.21
C ASN A 13 40.64 19.01 -3.66
N LYS A 14 41.31 17.99 -4.20
CA LYS A 14 41.05 16.56 -3.89
C LYS A 14 41.28 16.22 -2.41
N SER A 15 42.37 16.70 -1.81
CA SER A 15 42.70 16.44 -0.41
C SER A 15 41.69 17.10 0.53
N SER A 16 41.35 18.37 0.29
CA SER A 16 40.32 19.08 1.05
C SER A 16 38.95 18.42 0.90
N ARG A 17 38.61 17.93 -0.30
CA ARG A 17 37.36 17.20 -0.56
C ARG A 17 37.30 15.89 0.22
N GLN A 18 38.39 15.12 0.24
CA GLN A 18 38.47 13.85 0.98
C GLN A 18 38.34 14.04 2.50
N VAL A 19 39.04 15.03 3.05
CA VAL A 19 38.96 15.36 4.48
C VAL A 19 37.56 15.86 4.83
N THR A 20 36.98 16.72 3.99
CA THR A 20 35.62 17.25 4.21
C THR A 20 34.57 16.15 4.12
N PHE A 21 34.67 15.25 3.14
CA PHE A 21 33.81 14.07 3.02
C PHE A 21 33.84 13.24 4.30
N SER A 22 35.04 12.92 4.79
CA SER A 22 35.22 12.10 6.00
C SER A 22 34.57 12.75 7.23
N LYS A 23 34.78 14.06 7.42
CA LYS A 23 34.20 14.82 8.53
C LYS A 23 32.69 14.97 8.42
N ARG A 24 32.17 15.36 7.25
CA ARG A 24 30.72 15.55 7.03
C ARG A 24 29.96 14.24 7.09
N ARG A 25 30.48 13.16 6.50
CA ARG A 25 29.88 11.83 6.60
C ARG A 25 29.76 11.38 8.06
N LYS A 26 30.84 11.52 8.85
CA LYS A 26 30.81 11.18 10.28
C LYS A 26 29.77 12.04 11.02
N GLY A 27 29.72 13.34 10.75
CA GLY A 27 28.74 14.24 11.35
C GLY A 27 27.29 13.91 10.97
N LEU A 28 27.04 13.50 9.72
CA LEU A 28 25.73 13.07 9.25
C LEU A 28 25.27 11.79 9.96
N ILE A 29 26.14 10.79 10.06
CA ILE A 29 25.86 9.52 10.76
C ILE A 29 25.52 9.81 12.23
N GLU A 30 26.29 10.68 12.88
CA GLU A 30 26.04 11.03 14.27
C GLU A 30 24.71 11.80 14.45
N LYS A 31 24.34 12.64 13.49
CA LYS A 31 23.03 13.32 13.50
C LYS A 31 21.87 12.36 13.28
N ALA A 32 22.01 11.41 12.36
CA ALA A 32 21.03 10.34 12.16
C ALA A 32 20.86 9.50 13.43
N ARG A 33 21.96 9.13 14.09
CA ARG A 33 21.93 8.43 15.38
C ARG A 33 21.22 9.23 16.46
N GLN A 34 21.52 10.53 16.59
CA GLN A 34 20.85 11.41 17.56
C GLN A 34 19.34 11.47 17.30
N LEU A 35 18.92 11.66 16.05
CA LEU A 35 17.50 11.70 15.69
C LEU A 35 16.79 10.37 15.98
N SER A 36 17.46 9.26 15.67
CA SER A 36 16.96 7.91 15.95
C SER A 36 16.69 7.71 17.44
N VAL A 37 17.62 8.13 18.30
CA VAL A 37 17.48 8.02 19.76
C VAL A 37 16.43 9.00 20.31
N LEU A 38 16.43 10.25 19.84
CA LEU A 38 15.55 11.30 20.38
C LEU A 38 14.08 11.11 20.00
N CYS A 39 13.83 10.50 18.84
CA CYS A 39 12.49 10.39 18.26
C CYS A 39 12.08 8.95 17.97
N GLU A 40 12.79 7.96 18.54
CA GLU A 40 12.52 6.53 18.37
C GLU A 40 12.34 6.10 16.90
N SER A 41 13.15 6.69 16.01
CA SER A 41 13.02 6.49 14.57
C SER A 41 14.07 5.51 14.04
N SER A 42 13.68 4.68 13.07
CA SER A 42 14.60 3.82 12.32
C SER A 42 15.18 4.60 11.15
N ILE A 43 16.50 4.80 11.12
CA ILE A 43 17.17 5.61 10.10
C ILE A 43 18.33 4.84 9.49
N ALA A 44 18.33 4.76 8.16
CA ALA A 44 19.44 4.25 7.35
C ALA A 44 20.11 5.39 6.60
N VAL A 45 21.44 5.47 6.67
CA VAL A 45 22.25 6.40 5.87
C VAL A 45 23.14 5.61 4.95
N LEU A 46 23.02 5.82 3.64
CA LEU A 46 23.90 5.28 2.62
C LEU A 46 24.62 6.42 1.90
N VAL A 47 25.93 6.30 1.76
CA VAL A 47 26.78 7.29 1.10
C VAL A 47 27.72 6.60 0.14
N VAL A 48 27.56 6.86 -1.15
CA VAL A 48 28.53 6.48 -2.17
C VAL A 48 29.48 7.66 -2.36
N SER A 49 30.77 7.43 -2.12
CA SER A 49 31.79 8.46 -2.36
C SER A 49 32.02 8.68 -3.85
N GLY A 50 32.65 9.79 -4.22
CA GLY A 50 33.05 10.05 -5.62
C GLY A 50 34.05 9.03 -6.20
N SER A 51 34.61 8.12 -5.39
CA SER A 51 35.42 6.98 -5.86
C SER A 51 34.63 5.66 -5.91
N GLY A 52 33.31 5.70 -5.78
CA GLY A 52 32.44 4.52 -5.80
C GLY A 52 32.39 3.72 -4.49
N LYS A 53 33.23 4.04 -3.49
CA LYS A 53 33.18 3.34 -2.19
C LYS A 53 31.87 3.63 -1.46
N LEU A 54 31.19 2.57 -1.05
CA LEU A 54 29.97 2.61 -0.26
C LEU A 54 30.30 2.72 1.24
N TYR A 55 29.56 3.57 1.93
CA TYR A 55 29.56 3.66 3.38
C TYR A 55 28.11 3.64 3.85
N ASN A 56 27.80 2.81 4.84
CA ASN A 56 26.45 2.71 5.38
C ASN A 56 26.46 2.76 6.91
N SER A 57 25.32 3.12 7.48
CA SER A 57 25.04 3.02 8.92
C SER A 57 23.53 2.94 9.14
N ALA A 58 23.11 2.15 10.11
CA ALA A 58 21.73 2.09 10.58
C ALA A 58 21.64 2.53 12.04
N SER A 59 20.52 3.09 12.45
CA SER A 59 20.18 3.40 13.85
C SER A 59 18.69 3.12 14.08
N GLY A 60 18.35 2.66 15.28
CA GLY A 60 16.98 2.28 15.66
C GLY A 60 16.60 0.86 15.26
N ASP A 61 17.04 0.40 14.08
CA ASP A 61 16.85 -0.97 13.61
C ASP A 61 18.03 -1.42 12.73
N ASN A 62 18.02 -2.68 12.29
CA ASN A 62 19.02 -3.20 11.36
C ASN A 62 18.78 -2.69 9.93
N MET A 63 19.85 -2.59 9.15
CA MET A 63 19.81 -2.05 7.78
C MET A 63 18.87 -2.86 6.86
N SER A 64 18.89 -4.19 6.96
CA SER A 64 18.05 -5.08 6.14
C SER A 64 16.58 -4.74 6.31
N LYS A 65 16.07 -4.73 7.55
CA LYS A 65 14.67 -4.45 7.87
C LYS A 65 14.23 -3.05 7.44
N ILE A 66 15.12 -2.07 7.47
CA ILE A 66 14.80 -0.73 6.98
C ILE A 66 14.64 -0.76 5.45
N ILE A 67 15.54 -1.46 4.73
CA ILE A 67 15.44 -1.64 3.28
C ILE A 67 14.21 -2.45 2.90
N ASP A 68 13.97 -3.58 3.58
CA ASP A 68 12.82 -4.46 3.33
C ASP A 68 11.49 -3.68 3.46
N ARG A 69 11.35 -2.87 4.52
CA ARG A 69 10.18 -1.99 4.71
C ARG A 69 10.04 -0.97 3.58
N TYR A 70 11.14 -0.36 3.15
CA TYR A 70 11.14 0.58 2.04
C TYR A 70 10.73 -0.08 0.72
N GLU A 71 11.24 -1.27 0.42
CA GLU A 71 10.91 -1.99 -0.81
C GLU A 71 9.45 -2.42 -0.86
N ILE A 72 8.91 -2.92 0.25
CA ILE A 72 7.49 -3.28 0.37
C ILE A 72 6.61 -2.05 0.12
N GLN A 73 6.88 -0.94 0.82
CA GLN A 73 6.09 0.27 0.65
C GLN A 73 6.17 0.82 -0.78
N ARG A 74 7.37 0.81 -1.38
CA ARG A 74 7.55 1.24 -2.78
C ARG A 74 6.80 0.36 -3.76
N ALA A 75 6.76 -0.95 -3.54
CA ALA A 75 6.02 -1.88 -4.37
C ALA A 75 4.51 -1.63 -4.28
N ASP A 76 3.99 -1.31 -3.09
CA ASP A 76 2.58 -0.97 -2.91
C ASP A 76 2.22 0.38 -3.54
N GLU A 77 3.11 1.38 -3.48
CA GLU A 77 2.94 2.65 -4.19
C GLU A 77 2.91 2.46 -5.71
N LEU A 78 3.80 1.63 -6.26
CA LEU A 78 3.81 1.28 -7.70
C LEU A 78 2.53 0.58 -8.13
N LYS A 79 2.02 -0.37 -7.33
CA LYS A 79 0.74 -1.04 -7.60
C LYS A 79 -0.44 -0.09 -7.54
N ALA A 80 -0.44 0.88 -6.62
CA ALA A 80 -1.49 1.88 -6.51
C ALA A 80 -1.51 2.81 -7.75
N LEU A 81 -0.33 3.18 -8.26
CA LEU A 81 -0.20 3.97 -9.49
C LEU A 81 -0.67 3.19 -10.73
N ASP A 82 -0.27 1.92 -10.86
CA ASP A 82 -0.71 1.02 -11.93
C ASP A 82 -2.24 0.83 -11.91
N LEU A 83 -2.82 0.60 -10.74
CA LEU A 83 -4.27 0.49 -10.58
C LEU A 83 -4.99 1.79 -10.95
N ALA A 84 -4.46 2.95 -10.55
CA ALA A 84 -5.03 4.26 -10.88
C ALA A 84 -4.96 4.56 -12.39
N GLU A 85 -3.89 4.13 -13.06
CA GLU A 85 -3.74 4.26 -14.51
C GLU A 85 -4.68 3.31 -15.26
N LYS A 86 -4.80 2.06 -14.80
CA LYS A 86 -5.77 1.08 -15.30
C LYS A 86 -7.21 1.55 -15.15
N ILE A 87 -7.55 2.20 -14.04
CA ILE A 87 -8.89 2.81 -13.83
C ILE A 87 -9.10 4.00 -14.76
N ARG A 88 -8.09 4.86 -14.97
CA ARG A 88 -8.20 5.99 -15.93
C ARG A 88 -8.39 5.53 -17.37
N ASN A 89 -7.75 4.43 -17.76
CA ASN A 89 -7.80 3.88 -19.11
C ASN A 89 -8.93 2.84 -19.29
N TYR A 90 -9.76 2.62 -18.26
CA TYR A 90 -10.89 1.71 -18.33
C TYR A 90 -11.98 2.28 -19.25
N LEU A 91 -12.14 1.70 -20.44
CA LEU A 91 -13.32 1.92 -21.26
C LEU A 91 -14.54 1.24 -20.61
N PRO A 92 -15.71 1.87 -20.59
CA PRO A 92 -16.95 1.25 -20.15
C PRO A 92 -17.20 -0.08 -20.88
N HIS A 93 -17.72 -1.06 -20.15
CA HIS A 93 -17.91 -2.42 -20.64
C HIS A 93 -18.67 -2.51 -21.97
N LYS A 94 -19.58 -1.56 -22.23
CA LYS A 94 -20.34 -1.46 -23.48
C LYS A 94 -19.45 -1.15 -24.70
N GLU A 95 -18.47 -0.25 -24.56
CA GLU A 95 -17.57 0.11 -25.66
C GLU A 95 -16.57 -1.00 -25.97
N LEU A 96 -16.10 -1.72 -24.94
CA LEU A 96 -15.28 -2.92 -25.14
C LEU A 96 -16.04 -4.01 -25.91
N LEU A 97 -17.34 -4.17 -25.63
CA LEU A 97 -18.21 -5.12 -26.31
C LEU A 97 -18.39 -4.75 -27.80
N GLU A 98 -18.57 -3.46 -28.11
CA GLU A 98 -18.64 -2.96 -29.49
C GLU A 98 -17.32 -3.16 -30.27
N ILE A 99 -16.15 -2.99 -29.64
CA ILE A 99 -14.85 -3.23 -30.28
C ILE A 99 -14.64 -4.72 -30.59
N VAL A 100 -14.99 -5.59 -29.64
CA VAL A 100 -14.88 -7.06 -29.82
C VAL A 100 -15.81 -7.54 -30.92
N GLN A 101 -17.06 -7.09 -30.92
CA GLN A 101 -18.05 -7.46 -31.95
C GLN A 101 -17.63 -6.95 -33.34
N SER A 102 -17.24 -5.67 -33.46
CA SER A 102 -16.86 -5.09 -34.76
C SER A 102 -15.60 -5.69 -35.37
N LYS A 103 -14.65 -6.19 -34.56
CA LYS A 103 -13.39 -6.77 -35.05
C LYS A 103 -13.43 -8.28 -35.28
N LEU A 104 -14.33 -9.01 -34.60
CA LEU A 104 -14.32 -10.48 -34.60
C LEU A 104 -15.59 -11.12 -35.19
N GLU A 105 -16.69 -10.39 -35.35
CA GLU A 105 -17.93 -10.94 -35.90
C GLU A 105 -18.17 -10.59 -37.39
N GLU A 106 -17.52 -9.56 -37.94
CA GLU A 106 -17.57 -9.24 -39.38
C GLU A 106 -16.38 -9.89 -40.15
N PRO A 107 -16.43 -10.08 -41.49
CA PRO A 107 -15.49 -10.93 -42.23
C PRO A 107 -14.14 -10.21 -42.45
N ASN A 108 -13.50 -9.81 -41.36
CA ASN A 108 -12.24 -9.09 -41.31
C ASN A 108 -11.21 -9.80 -40.41
N VAL A 109 -11.45 -11.08 -40.12
CA VAL A 109 -10.56 -11.94 -39.32
C VAL A 109 -9.17 -12.06 -39.97
N ASP A 110 -9.08 -11.94 -41.30
CA ASP A 110 -7.81 -12.00 -42.04
C ASP A 110 -6.96 -10.72 -41.96
N THR A 111 -7.44 -9.64 -41.33
CA THR A 111 -6.73 -8.35 -41.23
C THR A 111 -6.34 -7.93 -39.81
N VAL A 112 -6.65 -8.74 -38.79
CA VAL A 112 -6.34 -8.40 -37.39
C VAL A 112 -4.86 -8.68 -37.09
N SER A 113 -4.08 -7.62 -36.85
CA SER A 113 -2.67 -7.76 -36.50
C SER A 113 -2.48 -8.33 -35.08
N VAL A 114 -1.35 -9.01 -34.87
CA VAL A 114 -0.97 -9.56 -33.55
C VAL A 114 -0.92 -8.46 -32.49
N ASP A 115 -0.45 -7.26 -32.83
CA ASP A 115 -0.42 -6.12 -31.92
C ASP A 115 -1.83 -5.69 -31.47
N SER A 116 -2.84 -5.80 -32.35
CA SER A 116 -4.23 -5.52 -31.97
C SER A 116 -4.82 -6.59 -31.05
N LEU A 117 -4.34 -7.84 -31.13
CA LEU A 117 -4.77 -8.92 -30.23
C LEU A 117 -4.15 -8.76 -28.84
N ILE A 118 -2.85 -8.42 -28.78
CA ILE A 118 -2.14 -8.13 -27.52
C ILE A 118 -2.83 -6.97 -26.79
N SER A 119 -3.12 -5.87 -27.50
CA SER A 119 -3.81 -4.73 -26.89
C SER A 119 -5.21 -5.09 -26.37
N MET A 120 -5.93 -6.00 -27.04
CA MET A 120 -7.24 -6.46 -26.60
C MET A 120 -7.15 -7.37 -25.37
N GLU A 121 -6.14 -8.25 -25.31
CA GLU A 121 -5.84 -9.07 -24.13
C GLU A 121 -5.56 -8.19 -22.91
N GLU A 122 -4.72 -7.16 -23.05
CA GLU A 122 -4.42 -6.21 -21.97
C GLU A 122 -5.68 -5.45 -21.49
N GLN A 123 -6.57 -5.07 -22.40
CA GLN A 123 -7.85 -4.43 -22.06
C GLN A 123 -8.78 -5.39 -21.32
N LEU A 124 -8.87 -6.65 -21.74
CA LEU A 124 -9.69 -7.66 -21.07
C LEU A 124 -9.16 -8.02 -19.68
N GLU A 125 -7.84 -8.16 -19.53
CA GLU A 125 -7.22 -8.36 -18.21
C GLU A 125 -7.50 -7.19 -17.27
N THR A 126 -7.41 -5.97 -17.77
CA THR A 126 -7.71 -4.75 -17.01
C THR A 126 -9.18 -4.73 -16.58
N ALA A 127 -10.11 -5.01 -17.50
CA ALA A 127 -11.53 -5.06 -17.18
C ALA A 127 -11.86 -6.14 -16.13
N LEU A 128 -11.24 -7.32 -16.27
CA LEU A 128 -11.41 -8.42 -15.34
C LEU A 128 -10.86 -8.09 -13.94
N SER A 129 -9.74 -7.34 -13.88
CA SER A 129 -9.20 -6.81 -12.63
C SER A 129 -10.17 -5.83 -11.95
N VAL A 130 -10.72 -4.86 -12.69
CA VAL A 130 -11.71 -3.90 -12.18
C VAL A 130 -12.97 -4.60 -11.66
N ILE A 131 -13.49 -5.58 -12.41
CA ILE A 131 -14.67 -6.37 -12.00
C ILE A 131 -14.39 -7.13 -10.70
N ARG A 132 -13.21 -7.77 -10.58
CA ARG A 132 -12.82 -8.48 -9.35
C ARG A 132 -12.71 -7.53 -8.15
N ALA A 133 -12.14 -6.34 -8.36
CA ALA A 133 -12.05 -5.31 -7.32
C ALA A 133 -13.45 -4.87 -6.87
N LYS A 134 -14.34 -4.54 -7.81
CA LYS A 134 -15.72 -4.12 -7.48
C LYS A 134 -16.52 -5.21 -6.78
N LYS A 135 -16.36 -6.47 -7.22
CA LYS A 135 -16.96 -7.64 -6.55
C LYS A 135 -16.49 -7.76 -5.11
N THR A 136 -15.20 -7.54 -4.86
CA THR A 136 -14.62 -7.62 -3.51
C THR A 136 -15.16 -6.52 -2.61
N GLU A 137 -15.24 -5.29 -3.12
CA GLU A 137 -15.83 -4.14 -2.39
C GLU A 137 -17.27 -4.42 -1.96
N LEU A 138 -18.14 -4.83 -2.90
CA LEU A 138 -19.54 -5.15 -2.60
C LEU A 138 -19.66 -6.30 -1.59
N MET A 139 -18.81 -7.32 -1.70
CA MET A 139 -18.82 -8.45 -0.77
C MET A 139 -18.42 -8.02 0.65
N MET A 140 -17.50 -7.06 0.79
CA MET A 140 -17.13 -6.49 2.09
C MET A 140 -18.26 -5.64 2.68
N GLU A 141 -18.96 -4.85 1.86
CA GLU A 141 -20.15 -4.10 2.29
C GLU A 141 -21.25 -5.02 2.79
N GLU A 142 -21.51 -6.13 2.08
CA GLU A 142 -22.52 -7.11 2.46
C GLU A 142 -22.16 -7.84 3.77
N VAL A 143 -20.90 -8.25 3.94
CA VAL A 143 -20.41 -8.84 5.19
C VAL A 143 -20.61 -7.89 6.37
N LYS A 144 -20.31 -6.60 6.18
CA LYS A 144 -20.49 -5.59 7.22
C LYS A 144 -21.97 -5.45 7.61
N SER A 145 -22.87 -5.36 6.64
CA SER A 145 -24.32 -5.27 6.88
C SER A 145 -24.87 -6.50 7.62
N LEU A 146 -24.40 -7.70 7.26
CA LEU A 146 -24.78 -8.93 7.94
C LEU A 146 -24.27 -8.98 9.39
N GLN A 147 -23.06 -8.51 9.66
CA GLN A 147 -22.52 -8.42 11.02
C GLN A 147 -23.30 -7.45 11.92
N GLU A 148 -23.71 -6.31 11.37
CA GLU A 148 -24.57 -5.35 12.08
C GLU A 148 -25.94 -5.97 12.40
N THR A 149 -26.52 -6.69 11.44
CA THR A 149 -27.79 -7.41 11.63
C THR A 149 -27.67 -8.52 12.68
N GLU A 150 -26.59 -9.29 12.66
CA GLU A 150 -26.32 -10.33 13.65
C GLU A 150 -26.23 -9.76 15.07
N MET A 151 -25.58 -8.60 15.23
CA MET A 151 -25.44 -7.92 16.51
C MET A 151 -26.81 -7.54 17.10
N LEU A 152 -27.67 -6.92 16.31
CA LEU A 152 -29.02 -6.53 16.72
C LEU A 152 -29.88 -7.75 17.12
N LEU A 153 -29.82 -8.82 16.33
CA LEU A 153 -30.55 -10.06 16.64
C LEU A 153 -30.03 -10.73 17.92
N ARG A 154 -28.73 -10.65 18.21
CA ARG A 154 -28.16 -11.16 19.46
C ARG A 154 -28.66 -10.36 20.68
N GLU A 155 -28.72 -9.04 20.56
CA GLU A 155 -29.27 -8.18 21.61
C GLU A 155 -30.75 -8.47 21.86
N GLU A 156 -31.56 -8.53 20.81
CA GLU A 156 -32.99 -8.86 20.93
C GLU A 156 -33.19 -10.24 21.58
N ASN A 157 -32.42 -11.25 21.17
CA ASN A 157 -32.48 -12.58 21.78
C ASN A 157 -32.09 -12.57 23.27
N GLN A 158 -31.12 -11.75 23.69
CA GLN A 158 -30.79 -11.59 25.12
C GLN A 158 -31.94 -10.96 25.89
N ILE A 159 -32.60 -9.95 25.32
CA ILE A 159 -33.77 -9.30 25.93
C ILE A 159 -34.92 -10.32 26.05
N LEU A 160 -35.22 -11.08 25.01
CA LEU A 160 -36.27 -12.10 25.03
C LEU A 160 -35.95 -13.22 26.03
N ALA A 161 -34.69 -13.66 26.10
CA ALA A 161 -34.26 -14.67 27.07
C ALA A 161 -34.44 -14.19 28.52
N SER A 162 -34.08 -12.94 28.82
CA SER A 162 -34.27 -12.36 30.16
C SER A 162 -35.77 -12.24 30.51
N HIS A 163 -36.61 -11.77 29.59
CA HIS A 163 -38.06 -11.72 29.79
C HIS A 163 -38.66 -13.11 30.02
N SER A 164 -38.25 -14.12 29.25
CA SER A 164 -38.71 -15.50 29.42
C SER A 164 -38.35 -16.07 30.80
N GLN A 165 -37.15 -15.77 31.31
CA GLN A 165 -36.77 -16.19 32.66
C GLN A 165 -37.58 -15.50 33.76
N VAL A 166 -37.85 -14.19 33.61
CA VAL A 166 -38.68 -13.44 34.56
C VAL A 166 -40.10 -14.03 34.61
N THR A 167 -40.72 -14.28 33.46
CA THR A 167 -42.08 -14.86 33.37
C THR A 167 -42.17 -16.27 33.94
N LYS A 168 -41.12 -17.10 33.75
CA LYS A 168 -41.07 -18.43 34.40
C LYS A 168 -40.98 -18.31 35.92
N THR A 169 -40.22 -17.32 36.42
CA THR A 169 -40.02 -17.14 37.85
C THR A 169 -41.29 -16.62 38.54
N SER A 170 -42.02 -15.70 37.92
CA SER A 170 -43.30 -15.19 38.45
C SER A 170 -44.39 -16.28 38.49
N LEU A 171 -44.50 -17.11 37.46
CA LEU A 171 -45.46 -18.23 37.43
C LEU A 171 -45.17 -19.27 38.54
N ILE A 172 -43.90 -19.52 38.87
CA ILE A 172 -43.52 -20.43 39.97
C ILE A 172 -43.90 -19.87 41.34
N TYR A 173 -43.84 -18.54 41.52
CA TYR A 173 -44.26 -17.88 42.75
C TYR A 173 -45.79 -17.86 42.93
N ASP A 174 -46.55 -17.62 41.85
CA ASP A 174 -48.03 -17.68 41.88
C ASP A 174 -48.56 -19.10 42.09
N SER A 175 -47.84 -20.13 41.67
CA SER A 175 -48.22 -21.55 41.85
C SER A 175 -47.98 -22.09 43.28
N ARG A 176 -47.34 -21.30 44.15
CA ARG A 176 -46.95 -21.70 45.52
C ARG A 176 -47.67 -20.91 46.61
N SER A 177 -48.56 -20.00 46.24
CA SER A 177 -49.49 -19.29 47.14
C SER A 177 -50.87 -19.94 47.06
#